data_AF-A0A3B8P3D4-F1
#
_entry.id   AF-A0A3B8P3D4-F1
#
_cell.length_a   1.000
_cell.length_b   1.000
_cell.length_c   1.000
_cell.angle_alpha   90.00
_cell.angle_beta   90.00
_cell.angle_gamma   90.00
#
_symmetry.space_group_name_H-M   'P 1'
#
loop_
_entity.id
_entity.type
_entity.pdbx_description
1 polymer ?
#
loop_
_entity_poly.entity_id
_entity_poly.type
_entity_poly.pdbx_seq_one_letter_code
_entity_poly.pdbx_strand_id
1 'polypeptide(L)'
;MDNNKMRAEFEAALTKQAAEYGFAKPILRRNKNNGDYVDPFEQAAWWGWQASREAVVVDLPQQPGAHPDWKQAIRYCRQAIEAQGLKVTP
;
A
#
# COMPACT_ATOMS: atom_id res chain seq x y z
N MET A 1 -0.38 -0.47 10.33
CA MET A 1 0.66 -1.37 9.76
C MET A 1 1.95 -1.09 10.50
N ASP A 2 2.74 -2.09 10.90
CA ASP A 2 4.06 -1.82 11.49
C ASP A 2 4.94 -1.07 10.45
N ASN A 3 5.46 0.09 10.83
CA ASN A 3 6.25 0.96 9.96
C ASN A 3 7.47 0.22 9.37
N ASN A 4 8.05 -0.72 10.11
CA ASN A 4 9.15 -1.55 9.63
C ASN A 4 8.72 -2.53 8.53
N LYS A 5 7.50 -3.07 8.62
CA LYS A 5 6.95 -3.98 7.61
C LYS A 5 6.63 -3.22 6.31
N MET A 6 6.01 -2.05 6.42
CA MET A 6 5.68 -1.19 5.28
C MET A 6 6.94 -0.77 4.51
N ARG A 7 8.02 -0.45 5.24
CA ARG A 7 9.30 -0.09 4.65
C ARG A 7 9.96 -1.25 3.92
N ALA A 8 9.98 -2.45 4.52
CA ALA A 8 10.52 -3.63 3.86
C ALA A 8 9.79 -3.95 2.52
N GLU A 9 8.47 -3.77 2.47
CA GLU A 9 7.69 -3.93 1.24
C GLU A 9 8.06 -2.91 0.16
N PHE A 10 8.28 -1.65 0.54
CA PHE A 10 8.77 -0.61 -0.37
C PHE A 10 10.16 -0.93 -0.93
N GLU A 11 11.12 -1.28 -0.07
CA GLU A 11 12.49 -1.60 -0.49
C GLU A 11 12.54 -2.83 -1.42
N ALA A 12 11.67 -3.81 -1.17
CA ALA A 12 11.50 -4.96 -2.06
C ALA A 12 10.90 -4.57 -3.42
N ALA A 13 9.92 -3.66 -3.46
CA ALA A 13 9.33 -3.16 -4.69
C ALA A 13 10.35 -2.42 -5.56
N LEU A 14 11.16 -1.54 -4.97
CA LEU A 14 12.25 -0.85 -5.68
C LEU A 14 13.30 -1.83 -6.22
N THR A 15 13.70 -2.81 -5.40
CA THR A 15 14.66 -3.84 -5.82
C THR A 15 14.12 -4.67 -6.99
N LYS A 16 12.84 -5.05 -6.94
CA LYS A 16 12.18 -5.79 -8.02
C LYS A 16 12.12 -4.97 -9.30
N GLN A 17 11.71 -3.70 -9.20
CA GLN A 17 11.68 -2.80 -10.35
C GLN A 17 13.07 -2.66 -10.98
N ALA A 18 14.10 -2.37 -10.18
CA ALA A 18 15.47 -2.26 -10.69
C ALA A 18 15.88 -3.51 -11.50
N ALA A 19 15.59 -4.71 -10.98
CA ALA A 19 15.87 -5.96 -11.68
C ALA A 19 15.08 -6.12 -12.99
N GLU A 20 13.78 -5.78 -13.01
CA GLU A 20 12.93 -5.86 -14.22
C GLU A 20 13.40 -4.94 -15.35
N TYR A 21 13.97 -3.78 -15.00
CA TYR A 21 14.51 -2.82 -15.96
C TYR A 21 16.01 -3.00 -16.25
N GLY A 22 16.65 -4.05 -15.70
CA GLY A 22 18.06 -4.35 -15.93
C GLY A 22 19.05 -3.43 -15.19
N PHE A 23 18.58 -2.68 -14.19
CA PHE A 23 19.44 -1.86 -13.34
C PHE A 23 20.08 -2.69 -12.21
N ALA A 24 21.22 -2.20 -11.72
CA ALA A 24 21.82 -2.74 -10.51
C ALA A 24 20.88 -2.55 -9.31
N LYS A 25 21.01 -3.44 -8.32
CA LYS A 25 20.26 -3.35 -7.07
C LYS A 25 20.51 -1.98 -6.40
N PRO A 26 19.45 -1.21 -6.06
CA PRO A 26 19.62 0.08 -5.42
C PRO A 26 20.28 -0.05 -4.04
N ILE A 27 21.18 0.89 -3.74
CA ILE A 27 21.84 0.97 -2.43
C ILE A 27 21.06 1.98 -1.59
N LEU A 28 20.01 1.47 -0.94
CA LEU A 28 19.04 2.21 -0.15
C LEU A 28 19.65 2.70 1.18
N ARG A 29 20.47 3.75 1.11
CA ARG A 29 21.17 4.31 2.28
C ARG A 29 20.23 5.16 3.10
N ARG A 30 20.34 5.04 4.42
CA ARG A 30 19.50 5.80 5.36
C ARG A 30 20.33 6.68 6.29
N ASN A 31 19.79 7.85 6.57
CA ASN A 31 20.31 8.71 7.62
C ASN A 31 20.05 8.06 8.98
N LYS A 32 21.09 7.94 9.80
CA LYS A 32 21.02 7.29 11.12
C LYS A 32 20.17 8.06 12.13
N ASN A 33 19.99 9.36 11.94
CA ASN A 33 19.34 10.24 12.90
C ASN A 33 17.81 10.23 12.76
N ASN A 34 17.29 10.17 11.54
CA ASN A 34 15.85 10.25 11.27
C ASN A 34 15.29 9.06 10.47
N GLY A 35 16.16 8.20 9.93
CA GLY A 35 15.76 7.02 9.16
C GLY A 35 15.32 7.29 7.72
N ASP A 36 15.41 8.53 7.25
CA ASP A 36 15.11 8.91 5.87
C ASP A 36 16.14 8.34 4.89
N TYR A 37 15.72 8.11 3.65
CA TYR A 37 16.63 7.78 2.57
C TYR A 37 17.54 8.99 2.26
N VAL A 38 18.81 8.70 2.03
CA VAL A 38 19.82 9.72 1.70
C VAL A 38 19.62 10.24 0.28
N ASP A 39 19.17 9.37 -0.62
CA ASP A 39 18.83 9.77 -1.99
C ASP A 39 17.45 10.45 -2.02
N PRO A 40 17.34 11.65 -2.61
CA PRO A 40 16.08 12.40 -2.62
C PRO A 40 14.98 11.75 -3.46
N PHE A 41 15.31 10.96 -4.49
CA PHE A 41 14.32 10.25 -5.30
C PHE A 41 13.77 9.04 -4.54
N GLU A 42 14.63 8.31 -3.83
CA GLU A 42 14.21 7.23 -2.93
C GLU A 42 13.32 7.77 -1.80
N GLN A 43 13.67 8.92 -1.22
CA GLN A 43 12.87 9.56 -0.18
C GLN A 43 11.52 10.05 -0.71
N ALA A 44 11.48 10.65 -1.90
CA ALA A 44 10.23 11.09 -2.51
C ALA A 44 9.31 9.90 -2.85
N ALA A 45 9.89 8.80 -3.36
CA ALA A 45 9.15 7.56 -3.62
C ALA A 45 8.62 6.94 -2.31
N TRP A 46 9.42 6.98 -1.24
CA TRP A 46 9.00 6.52 0.09
C TRP A 46 7.84 7.35 0.64
N TRP A 47 7.92 8.68 0.56
CA TRP A 47 6.83 9.56 0.95
C TRP A 47 5.53 9.27 0.19
N GLY A 48 5.61 9.14 -1.15
CA GLY A 48 4.45 8.80 -1.98
C GLY A 48 3.86 7.43 -1.62
N TRP A 49 4.72 6.46 -1.33
CA TRP A 49 4.31 5.13 -0.86
C TRP A 49 3.56 5.18 0.47
N GLN A 50 4.03 5.96 1.44
CA GLN A 50 3.33 6.16 2.71
C GLN A 50 1.98 6.84 2.51
N ALA A 51 1.96 7.98 1.79
CA ALA A 51 0.74 8.75 1.54
C ALA A 51 -0.34 7.93 0.84
N SER A 52 0.03 7.12 -0.17
CA SER A 52 -0.92 6.24 -0.87
C SER A 52 -1.58 5.18 0.01
N ARG A 53 -0.94 4.80 1.12
CA ARG A 53 -1.45 3.76 2.06
C ARG A 53 -2.19 4.36 3.24
N GLU A 54 -1.82 5.56 3.68
CA GLU A 54 -2.61 6.31 4.66
C GLU A 54 -3.98 6.72 4.09
N ALA A 55 -4.07 6.93 2.78
CA ALA A 55 -5.32 7.26 2.10
C ALA A 55 -6.34 6.10 2.01
N VAL A 56 -5.99 4.87 2.41
CA VAL A 56 -6.88 3.71 2.27
C VAL A 56 -7.83 3.60 3.46
N VAL A 57 -8.94 4.34 3.39
CA VAL A 57 -10.11 4.17 4.27
C VAL A 57 -11.29 3.75 3.41
N VAL A 58 -11.72 2.49 3.57
CA VAL A 58 -12.89 1.97 2.83
C VAL A 58 -14.15 2.14 3.68
N ASP A 59 -14.98 3.09 3.28
CA ASP A 59 -16.32 3.24 3.85
C ASP A 59 -17.19 2.08 3.37
N LEU A 60 -17.54 1.20 4.30
CA LEU A 60 -18.46 0.10 4.01
C LEU A 60 -19.90 0.62 4.00
N PRO A 61 -20.72 0.19 3.03
CA PRO A 61 -22.10 0.64 2.95
C PRO A 61 -22.90 0.20 4.17
N GLN A 62 -23.60 1.13 4.82
CA GLN A 62 -24.59 0.82 5.84
C GLN A 62 -25.92 0.46 5.16
N GLN A 63 -26.45 -0.74 5.42
CA GLN A 63 -27.76 -1.13 4.90
C GLN A 63 -28.88 -0.87 5.93
N PRO A 64 -29.86 -0.01 5.61
CA PRO A 64 -31.06 0.12 6.42
C PRO A 64 -32.05 -1.03 6.10
N GLY A 65 -32.36 -1.84 7.11
CA GLY A 65 -33.42 -2.86 7.05
C GLY A 65 -32.97 -4.23 6.50
N ALA A 66 -33.27 -5.27 7.28
CA ALA A 66 -32.86 -6.68 7.14
C ALA A 66 -31.35 -6.94 7.26
N HIS A 67 -30.99 -7.92 8.10
CA HIS A 67 -29.62 -8.41 8.18
C HIS A 67 -29.24 -9.05 6.84
N PRO A 68 -28.30 -8.47 6.06
CA PRO A 68 -27.86 -9.12 4.84
C PRO A 68 -27.29 -10.49 5.18
N ASP A 69 -27.56 -11.48 4.33
CA ASP A 69 -26.84 -12.75 4.46
C ASP A 69 -25.33 -12.53 4.24
N TRP A 70 -24.53 -13.49 4.67
CA TRP A 70 -23.08 -13.37 4.64
C TRP A 70 -22.53 -13.20 3.21
N LYS A 71 -23.20 -13.75 2.18
CA LYS A 71 -22.77 -13.60 0.78
C LYS A 71 -23.01 -12.18 0.30
N GLN A 72 -24.15 -11.61 0.68
CA GLN A 72 -24.56 -10.28 0.35
C GLN A 72 -23.64 -9.23 0.98
N ALA A 73 -23.24 -9.43 2.24
CA ALA A 73 -22.25 -8.60 2.93
C ALA A 73 -20.87 -8.66 2.24
N ILE A 74 -20.36 -9.85 1.91
CA ILE A 74 -19.08 -10.00 1.18
C ILE A 74 -19.12 -9.27 -0.16
N ARG A 75 -20.24 -9.36 -0.90
CA ARG A 75 -20.38 -8.68 -2.19
C ARG A 75 -20.31 -7.16 -2.04
N TYR A 76 -20.99 -6.59 -1.05
CA TYR A 76 -20.97 -5.15 -0.83
C TYR A 76 -19.60 -4.64 -0.36
N CYS A 77 -18.93 -5.37 0.54
CA CYS A 77 -17.58 -5.04 0.95
C CYS A 77 -16.63 -5.06 -0.25
N ARG A 78 -16.70 -6.11 -1.11
CA ARG A 78 -15.90 -6.20 -2.33
C ARG A 78 -16.13 -4.98 -3.24
N GLN A 79 -17.40 -4.64 -3.50
CA GLN A 79 -17.74 -3.50 -4.35
C GLN A 79 -17.23 -2.17 -3.78
N ALA A 80 -17.33 -1.96 -2.47
CA ALA A 80 -16.84 -0.76 -1.81
C ALA A 80 -15.31 -0.64 -1.91
N ILE A 81 -14.59 -1.75 -1.72
CA ILE A 81 -13.13 -1.80 -1.85
C ILE A 81 -12.72 -1.55 -3.32
N GLU A 82 -13.39 -2.18 -4.29
CA GLU A 82 -13.11 -2.03 -5.72
C GLU A 82 -13.44 -0.61 -6.24
N ALA A 83 -14.47 0.04 -5.70
CA ALA A 83 -14.83 1.42 -6.04
C ALA A 83 -13.72 2.44 -5.69
N GLN A 84 -12.81 2.09 -4.77
CA GLN A 84 -11.62 2.89 -4.46
C GLN A 84 -10.40 2.53 -5.31
N GLY A 85 -10.57 1.68 -6.33
CA GLY A 85 -9.50 1.24 -7.23
C GLY A 85 -8.61 0.13 -6.67
N LEU A 86 -8.98 -0.47 -5.54
CA LEU A 86 -8.24 -1.56 -4.92
C LEU A 86 -8.65 -2.91 -5.52
N LYS A 87 -7.67 -3.81 -5.68
CA LYS A 87 -7.91 -5.17 -6.17
C LYS A 87 -8.27 -6.10 -5.01
N VAL A 88 -9.33 -6.90 -5.16
CA VAL A 88 -9.80 -7.84 -4.12
C VAL A 88 -9.71 -9.28 -4.62
N THR A 89 -9.01 -10.16 -3.91
CA THR A 89 -8.97 -11.61 -4.21
C THR A 89 -10.13 -12.35 -3.52
N PRO A 90 -10.50 -13.57 -3.97
CA PRO A 90 -11.48 -14.41 -3.30
C PRO A 90 -11.10 -14.78 -1.87
#